data_AF-A0A2N2G7T5-F1
#
_entry.id   AF-A0A2N2G7T5-F1
#
_cell.length_a   1.000
_cell.length_b   1.000
_cell.length_c   1.000
_cell.angle_alpha   90.00
_cell.angle_beta   90.00
_cell.angle_gamma   90.00
#
_symmetry.space_group_name_H-M   'P 1'
#
loop_
_entity.id
_entity.type
_entity.pdbx_description
1 polymer ?
#
loop_
_entity_poly.entity_id
_entity_poly.type
_entity_poly.pdbx_seq_one_letter_code
_entity_poly.pdbx_strand_id
1 'polypeptide(L)'
;MDSKLQTISNLQVQNQDANFQLALTTSEALLQIYSPLEMIKPEKACTSIEQVFEKKTPALSLIRKQLGEKVSIAYLKAWIVWFGDAMNLDGLNETQIDVSADIIMSEFYMLTPSDIQLVFRKAFAGSFGKHYHRIDSTTIIDFFRKYLDERLTAAELLSSRQHQLTKNWTDADGQAFVEKAYKRDQSGRIVANPEYKPEKSKPSGFSQRNSTKEIRRQKLQDVEYMRFMERFSKASDDERRLLLGLKPVEETDIKVD
;
A
#
# COMPACT_ATOMS: atom_id res chain seq x y z
N MET A 1 10.53 -17.71 25.38
CA MET A 1 11.21 -17.53 24.07
C MET A 1 10.51 -16.47 23.21
N ASP A 2 9.35 -15.96 23.64
CA ASP A 2 8.47 -15.10 22.84
C ASP A 2 8.89 -13.63 22.74
N SER A 3 9.61 -13.11 23.73
CA SER A 3 10.04 -11.69 23.75
C SER A 3 11.08 -11.34 22.68
N LYS A 4 12.02 -12.26 22.38
CA LYS A 4 12.98 -12.06 21.26
C LYS A 4 12.30 -12.15 19.90
N LEU A 5 11.33 -13.04 19.74
CA LEU A 5 10.56 -13.18 18.48
C LEU A 5 9.66 -11.96 18.23
N GLN A 6 9.02 -11.41 19.26
CA GLN A 6 8.26 -10.15 19.16
C GLN A 6 9.17 -8.94 18.88
N THR A 7 10.39 -8.92 19.44
CA THR A 7 11.34 -7.83 19.17
C THR A 7 11.82 -7.88 17.72
N ILE A 8 12.10 -9.07 17.19
CA ILE A 8 12.50 -9.26 15.78
C ILE A 8 11.35 -8.90 14.83
N SER A 9 10.10 -9.31 15.12
CA SER A 9 8.96 -8.94 14.29
C SER A 9 8.73 -7.42 14.27
N ASN A 10 8.86 -6.77 15.43
CA ASN A 10 8.69 -5.31 15.54
C ASN A 10 9.79 -4.53 14.80
N LEU A 11 11.03 -5.02 14.82
CA LEU A 11 12.14 -4.43 14.06
C LEU A 11 12.00 -4.65 12.54
N GLN A 12 11.42 -5.77 12.11
CA GLN A 12 11.12 -6.03 10.70
C GLN A 12 9.99 -5.14 10.17
N VAL A 13 8.94 -4.92 10.97
CA VAL A 13 7.83 -4.02 10.62
C VAL A 13 8.29 -2.56 10.58
N GLN A 14 9.09 -2.09 11.54
CA GLN A 14 9.64 -0.73 11.53
C GLN A 14 10.61 -0.48 10.35
N ASN A 15 11.39 -1.47 9.95
CA ASN A 15 12.23 -1.37 8.74
C ASN A 15 11.41 -1.34 7.45
N GLN A 16 10.26 -2.03 7.39
CA GLN A 16 9.36 -1.97 6.24
C GLN A 16 8.69 -0.58 6.13
N ASP A 17 8.27 0.02 7.24
CA ASP A 17 7.64 1.34 7.25
C ASP A 17 8.64 2.49 6.94
N ALA A 18 9.90 2.37 7.35
CA ALA A 18 10.95 3.35 7.02
C ALA A 18 11.39 3.26 5.56
N ASN A 19 11.56 2.05 5.02
CA ASN A 19 11.80 1.83 3.59
C ASN A 19 10.62 2.27 2.73
N PHE A 20 9.39 2.15 3.25
CA PHE A 20 8.17 2.67 2.62
C PHE A 20 8.22 4.19 2.48
N GLN A 21 8.57 4.94 3.54
CA GLN A 21 8.65 6.41 3.43
C GLN A 21 9.81 6.90 2.55
N LEU A 22 10.95 6.21 2.57
CA LEU A 22 12.10 6.54 1.70
C LEU A 22 11.80 6.28 0.21
N ALA A 23 11.14 5.17 -0.13
CA ALA A 23 10.79 4.82 -1.50
C ALA A 23 9.82 5.82 -2.17
N LEU A 24 9.01 6.53 -1.38
CA LEU A 24 8.01 7.49 -1.85
C LEU A 24 8.62 8.88 -2.15
N THR A 25 9.90 9.10 -1.84
CA THR A 25 10.56 10.41 -1.99
C THR A 25 11.46 10.54 -3.24
N THR A 26 11.99 9.43 -3.77
CA THR A 26 12.85 9.45 -4.97
C THR A 26 12.60 8.24 -5.88
N SER A 27 12.71 8.46 -7.20
CA SER A 27 12.55 7.40 -8.21
C SER A 27 13.60 6.30 -8.11
N GLU A 28 14.83 6.66 -7.72
CA GLU A 28 15.94 5.71 -7.55
C GLU A 28 15.71 4.76 -6.37
N ALA A 29 15.18 5.26 -5.24
CA ALA A 29 14.88 4.43 -4.09
C ALA A 29 13.77 3.41 -4.38
N LEU A 30 12.74 3.78 -5.14
CA LEU A 30 11.71 2.83 -5.57
C LEU A 30 12.31 1.73 -6.44
N LEU A 31 13.06 2.09 -7.48
CA LEU A 31 13.66 1.11 -8.38
C LEU A 31 14.62 0.19 -7.65
N GLN A 32 15.39 0.69 -6.68
CA GLN A 32 16.24 -0.16 -5.85
C GLN A 32 15.42 -1.11 -4.99
N ILE A 33 14.38 -0.65 -4.29
CA ILE A 33 13.64 -1.49 -3.32
C ILE A 33 12.72 -2.49 -4.02
N TYR A 34 12.04 -2.05 -5.08
CA TYR A 34 10.98 -2.80 -5.76
C TYR A 34 11.36 -3.33 -7.14
N SER A 35 12.64 -3.26 -7.53
CA SER A 35 13.10 -3.90 -8.77
C SER A 35 12.68 -5.38 -8.81
N PRO A 36 12.42 -5.94 -10.01
CA PRO A 36 12.09 -7.35 -10.15
C PRO A 36 13.08 -8.25 -9.41
N LEU A 37 14.38 -8.02 -9.60
CA LEU A 37 15.47 -8.79 -9.01
C LEU A 37 15.43 -8.79 -7.47
N GLU A 38 15.13 -7.66 -6.84
CA GLU A 38 15.02 -7.56 -5.38
C GLU A 38 13.76 -8.22 -4.86
N MET A 39 12.63 -8.04 -5.56
CA MET A 39 11.32 -8.56 -5.15
C MET A 39 11.22 -10.09 -5.26
N ILE A 40 12.02 -10.72 -6.13
CA ILE A 40 12.05 -12.17 -6.31
C ILE A 40 12.81 -12.88 -5.18
N LYS A 41 13.70 -12.19 -4.46
CA LYS A 41 14.45 -12.78 -3.35
C LYS A 41 13.50 -13.45 -2.35
N PRO A 42 13.83 -14.64 -1.82
CA PRO A 42 12.91 -15.44 -1.01
C PRO A 42 12.41 -14.69 0.24
N GLU A 43 13.25 -13.83 0.80
CA GLU A 43 12.94 -12.93 1.92
C GLU A 43 11.85 -11.89 1.62
N LYS A 44 11.76 -11.41 0.37
CA LYS A 44 10.82 -10.36 -0.06
C LYS A 44 9.66 -10.91 -0.89
N ALA A 45 9.73 -12.16 -1.33
CA ALA A 45 8.70 -12.76 -2.17
C ALA A 45 7.40 -13.07 -1.41
N CYS A 46 6.24 -12.74 -1.97
CA CYS A 46 4.94 -13.15 -1.41
C CYS A 46 4.46 -14.42 -2.10
N THR A 47 4.30 -15.56 -1.43
CA THR A 47 3.83 -16.83 -2.02
C THR A 47 2.32 -16.91 -2.23
N SER A 48 1.56 -16.19 -1.41
CA SER A 48 0.09 -16.22 -1.42
C SER A 48 -0.51 -14.81 -1.39
N ILE A 49 -1.81 -14.70 -1.67
CA ILE A 49 -2.52 -13.41 -1.70
C ILE A 49 -2.62 -12.84 -0.28
N GLU A 50 -2.75 -13.69 0.73
CA GLU A 50 -2.79 -13.27 2.14
C GLU A 50 -1.50 -12.55 2.54
N GLN A 51 -0.34 -13.07 2.13
CA GLN A 51 0.95 -12.41 2.37
C GLN A 51 1.06 -11.06 1.65
N VAL A 52 0.38 -10.88 0.52
CA VAL A 52 0.33 -9.59 -0.16
C VAL A 52 -0.50 -8.59 0.65
N PHE A 53 -1.62 -9.01 1.24
CA PHE A 53 -2.40 -8.14 2.12
C PHE A 53 -1.66 -7.75 3.40
N GLU A 54 -0.80 -8.63 3.91
CA GLU A 54 0.05 -8.33 5.07
C GLU A 54 1.16 -7.33 4.73
N LYS A 55 1.77 -7.44 3.54
CA LYS A 55 2.79 -6.50 3.08
C LYS A 55 2.14 -5.19 2.64
N LYS A 56 2.24 -4.17 3.50
CA LYS A 56 1.79 -2.80 3.23
C LYS A 56 2.66 -2.10 2.19
N THR A 57 2.54 -2.54 0.94
CA THR A 57 3.20 -1.90 -0.21
C THR A 57 2.27 -0.86 -0.85
N PRO A 58 2.82 0.22 -1.42
CA PRO A 58 2.00 1.27 -2.01
C PRO A 58 1.31 0.76 -3.28
N ALA A 59 0.08 1.21 -3.54
CA ALA A 59 -0.59 0.94 -4.80
C ALA A 59 0.10 1.66 -5.97
N LEU A 60 0.01 1.11 -7.17
CA LEU A 60 0.52 1.70 -8.41
C LEU A 60 0.02 3.14 -8.62
N SER A 61 -1.24 3.41 -8.28
CA SER A 61 -1.82 4.77 -8.31
C SER A 61 -1.08 5.76 -7.42
N LEU A 62 -0.63 5.34 -6.23
CA LEU A 62 0.15 6.18 -5.33
C LEU A 62 1.56 6.41 -5.88
N ILE A 63 2.18 5.36 -6.41
CA ILE A 63 3.48 5.42 -7.09
C ILE A 63 3.42 6.41 -8.27
N ARG A 64 2.38 6.31 -9.10
CA ARG A 64 2.12 7.23 -10.23
C ARG A 64 1.95 8.67 -9.78
N LYS A 65 1.23 8.90 -8.68
CA LYS A 65 1.00 10.25 -8.14
C LYS A 65 2.28 10.91 -7.66
N GLN A 66 3.19 10.16 -7.06
CA GLN A 66 4.40 10.71 -6.43
C GLN A 66 5.58 10.82 -7.37
N LEU A 67 5.81 9.82 -8.22
CA LEU A 67 6.98 9.75 -9.09
C LEU A 67 6.68 10.12 -10.54
N GLY A 68 5.41 10.25 -10.87
CA GLY A 68 4.94 10.55 -12.21
C GLY A 68 4.74 9.30 -13.08
N GLU A 69 4.02 9.53 -14.16
CA GLU A 69 3.55 8.49 -15.07
C GLU A 69 4.69 7.76 -15.79
N LYS A 70 5.67 8.50 -16.30
CA LYS A 70 6.82 7.92 -17.04
C LYS A 70 7.60 6.90 -16.21
N VAL A 71 7.89 7.22 -14.96
CA VAL A 71 8.65 6.33 -14.05
C VAL A 71 7.83 5.08 -13.72
N SER A 72 6.53 5.24 -13.53
CA SER A 72 5.62 4.15 -13.14
C SER A 72 5.38 3.18 -14.29
N ILE A 73 5.29 3.70 -15.52
CA ILE A 73 5.26 2.89 -16.74
C ILE A 73 6.59 2.15 -16.90
N ALA A 74 7.73 2.85 -16.78
CA ALA A 74 9.06 2.22 -16.89
C ALA A 74 9.26 1.10 -15.87
N TYR A 75 8.74 1.27 -14.65
CA TYR A 75 8.72 0.23 -13.63
C TYR A 75 7.98 -1.04 -14.08
N LEU A 76 6.79 -0.90 -14.67
CA LEU A 76 6.04 -2.03 -15.21
C LEU A 76 6.74 -2.68 -16.41
N LYS A 77 7.31 -1.86 -17.31
CA LYS A 77 8.10 -2.37 -18.44
C LYS A 77 9.26 -3.25 -17.95
N ALA A 78 9.97 -2.83 -16.89
CA ALA A 78 11.05 -3.62 -16.31
C ALA A 78 10.60 -5.00 -15.83
N TRP A 79 9.40 -5.11 -15.24
CA TRP A 79 8.80 -6.39 -14.86
C TRP A 79 8.46 -7.27 -16.06
N ILE A 80 7.90 -6.68 -17.11
CA ILE A 80 7.52 -7.41 -18.32
C ILE A 80 8.76 -7.91 -19.06
N VAL A 81 9.80 -7.07 -19.19
CA VAL A 81 11.10 -7.46 -19.78
C VAL A 81 11.71 -8.61 -18.97
N TRP A 82 11.80 -8.45 -17.64
CA TRP A 82 12.31 -9.51 -16.77
C TRP A 82 11.54 -10.83 -16.95
N PHE A 83 10.22 -10.77 -17.03
CA PHE A 83 9.38 -11.96 -17.25
C PHE A 83 9.65 -12.59 -18.62
N GLY A 84 9.80 -11.76 -19.67
CA GLY A 84 10.12 -12.22 -21.02
C GLY A 84 11.45 -12.96 -21.09
N ASP A 85 12.48 -12.37 -20.49
CA ASP A 85 13.82 -12.96 -20.38
C ASP A 85 13.77 -14.28 -19.59
N ALA A 86 13.06 -14.31 -18.46
CA ALA A 86 12.95 -15.49 -17.60
C ALA A 86 12.25 -16.67 -18.28
N MET A 87 11.31 -16.41 -19.20
CA MET A 87 10.59 -17.44 -19.96
C MET A 87 11.25 -17.78 -21.30
N ASN A 88 12.38 -17.13 -21.64
CA ASN A 88 13.07 -17.27 -22.92
C ASN A 88 12.10 -17.12 -24.11
N LEU A 89 11.29 -16.06 -24.09
CA LEU A 89 10.28 -15.80 -25.11
C LEU A 89 10.91 -15.02 -26.26
N ASP A 90 10.99 -15.63 -27.44
CA ASP A 90 11.43 -14.95 -28.68
C ASP A 90 10.40 -13.92 -29.23
N GLY A 91 9.30 -13.65 -28.50
CA GLY A 91 8.06 -13.13 -29.08
C GLY A 91 7.53 -11.78 -28.60
N LEU A 92 8.11 -11.15 -27.57
CA LEU A 92 7.56 -9.90 -27.02
C LEU A 92 8.29 -8.68 -27.57
N ASN A 93 7.64 -7.94 -28.47
CA ASN A 93 8.22 -6.72 -29.07
C ASN A 93 8.18 -5.53 -28.08
N GLU A 94 9.08 -4.55 -28.23
CA GLU A 94 9.12 -3.33 -27.42
C GLU A 94 7.77 -2.59 -27.42
N THR A 95 7.12 -2.49 -28.59
CA THR A 95 5.78 -1.89 -28.68
C THR A 95 4.73 -2.67 -27.87
N GLN A 96 4.84 -4.00 -27.81
CA GLN A 96 3.92 -4.83 -27.03
C GLN A 96 4.14 -4.65 -25.53
N ILE A 97 5.40 -4.50 -25.10
CA ILE A 97 5.79 -4.19 -23.72
C ILE A 97 5.19 -2.85 -23.30
N ASP A 98 5.32 -1.84 -24.16
CA ASP A 98 4.83 -0.49 -23.92
C ASP A 98 3.31 -0.45 -23.75
N VAL A 99 2.59 -1.01 -24.72
CA VAL A 99 1.13 -1.09 -24.70
C VAL A 99 0.65 -1.88 -23.49
N SER A 100 1.31 -3.00 -23.15
CA SER A 100 0.96 -3.79 -21.97
C SER A 100 1.18 -3.00 -20.68
N ALA A 101 2.29 -2.29 -20.53
CA ALA A 101 2.57 -1.49 -19.34
C ALA A 101 1.55 -0.36 -19.15
N ASP A 102 1.17 0.33 -20.23
CA ASP A 102 0.17 1.40 -20.20
C ASP A 102 -1.21 0.87 -19.82
N ILE A 103 -1.64 -0.24 -20.42
CA ILE A 103 -2.91 -0.90 -20.07
C ILE A 103 -2.86 -1.32 -18.60
N ILE A 104 -1.77 -1.92 -18.14
CA ILE A 104 -1.67 -2.38 -16.75
C ILE A 104 -1.75 -1.21 -15.77
N MET A 105 -1.07 -0.11 -16.07
CA MET A 105 -1.13 1.11 -15.24
C MET A 105 -2.54 1.72 -15.20
N SER A 106 -3.30 1.61 -16.29
CA SER A 106 -4.65 2.16 -16.38
C SER A 106 -5.74 1.27 -15.76
N GLU A 107 -5.72 -0.04 -16.01
CA GLU A 107 -6.75 -0.98 -15.55
C GLU A 107 -6.46 -1.52 -14.14
N PHE A 108 -5.18 -1.68 -13.77
CA PHE A 108 -4.77 -2.33 -12.52
C PHE A 108 -4.06 -1.37 -11.56
N TYR A 109 -4.39 -0.08 -11.59
CA TYR A 109 -3.78 0.97 -10.75
C TYR A 109 -3.89 0.73 -9.22
N MET A 110 -4.81 -0.13 -8.80
CA MET A 110 -5.03 -0.50 -7.40
C MET A 110 -4.08 -1.61 -6.91
N LEU A 111 -3.40 -2.31 -7.81
CA LEU A 111 -2.43 -3.35 -7.45
C LEU A 111 -1.15 -2.73 -6.90
N THR A 112 -0.41 -3.52 -6.13
CA THR A 112 0.85 -3.14 -5.49
C THR A 112 2.06 -3.82 -6.14
N PRO A 113 3.30 -3.38 -5.87
CA PRO A 113 4.52 -4.11 -6.24
C PRO A 113 4.52 -5.58 -5.83
N SER A 114 3.98 -5.90 -4.64
CA SER A 114 3.85 -7.28 -4.16
C SER A 114 2.83 -8.08 -4.97
N ASP A 115 1.73 -7.44 -5.41
CA ASP A 115 0.77 -8.07 -6.32
C ASP A 115 1.42 -8.40 -7.68
N ILE A 116 2.15 -7.46 -8.27
CA ILE A 116 2.83 -7.64 -9.58
C ILE A 116 3.81 -8.81 -9.52
N GLN A 117 4.61 -8.88 -8.45
CA GLN A 117 5.53 -9.98 -8.22
C GLN A 117 4.79 -11.34 -8.14
N LEU A 118 3.66 -11.39 -7.43
CA LEU A 118 2.85 -12.60 -7.29
C LEU A 118 2.21 -13.03 -8.62
N VAL A 119 1.72 -12.08 -9.42
CA VAL A 119 1.17 -12.33 -10.77
C VAL A 119 2.20 -13.04 -11.63
N PHE A 120 3.39 -12.46 -11.80
CA PHE A 120 4.40 -13.05 -12.67
C PHE A 120 4.93 -14.37 -12.14
N ARG A 121 5.04 -14.55 -10.82
CA ARG A 121 5.43 -15.85 -10.27
C ARG A 121 4.38 -16.93 -10.49
N LYS A 122 3.09 -16.62 -10.37
CA LYS A 122 1.99 -17.54 -10.71
C LYS A 122 1.97 -17.87 -12.20
N ALA A 123 2.23 -16.88 -13.05
CA ALA A 123 2.37 -17.08 -14.49
C ALA A 123 3.53 -18.04 -14.81
N PHE A 124 4.71 -17.82 -14.19
CA PHE A 124 5.88 -18.69 -14.33
C PHE A 124 5.61 -20.12 -13.84
N ALA A 125 4.84 -20.28 -12.77
CA ALA A 125 4.43 -21.59 -12.25
C ALA A 125 3.33 -22.26 -13.10
N GLY A 126 2.82 -21.60 -14.15
CA GLY A 126 1.76 -22.12 -15.01
C GLY A 126 0.36 -22.11 -14.37
N SER A 127 0.15 -21.37 -13.27
CA SER A 127 -1.12 -21.37 -12.53
C SER A 127 -2.30 -20.82 -13.35
N PHE A 128 -2.03 -19.95 -14.33
CA PHE A 128 -3.06 -19.36 -15.18
C PHE A 128 -3.43 -20.22 -16.39
N GLY A 129 -2.89 -21.44 -16.50
CA GLY A 129 -3.11 -22.36 -17.61
C GLY A 129 -1.93 -22.44 -18.58
N LYS A 130 -2.10 -23.26 -19.61
CA LYS A 130 -1.08 -23.53 -20.62
C LYS A 130 -1.06 -22.44 -21.69
N HIS A 131 0.02 -21.66 -21.73
CA HIS A 131 0.29 -20.67 -22.76
C HIS A 131 1.45 -21.22 -23.60
N TYR A 132 1.12 -22.03 -24.61
CA TYR A 132 2.13 -22.72 -25.41
C TYR A 132 2.79 -21.73 -26.38
N HIS A 133 4.09 -21.54 -26.20
CA HIS A 133 5.08 -20.98 -27.16
C HIS A 133 4.92 -19.53 -27.63
N ARG A 134 3.83 -18.84 -27.29
CA ARG A 134 3.68 -17.41 -27.61
C ARG A 134 2.92 -16.67 -26.50
N ILE A 135 3.58 -15.69 -25.89
CA ILE A 135 2.96 -14.76 -24.96
C ILE A 135 2.90 -13.41 -25.67
N ASP A 136 1.68 -12.95 -25.94
CA ASP A 136 1.43 -11.61 -26.50
C ASP A 136 0.96 -10.67 -25.37
N SER A 137 0.84 -9.37 -25.66
CA SER A 137 0.33 -8.36 -24.73
C SER A 137 -0.98 -8.75 -24.05
N THR A 138 -1.90 -9.38 -24.80
CA THR A 138 -3.21 -9.84 -24.32
C THR A 138 -3.08 -10.92 -23.26
N THR A 139 -2.15 -11.86 -23.45
CA THR A 139 -1.87 -12.94 -22.49
C THR A 139 -1.36 -12.37 -21.17
N ILE A 140 -0.47 -11.38 -21.22
CA ILE A 140 0.02 -10.70 -20.01
C ILE A 140 -1.16 -10.05 -19.29
N ILE A 141 -2.01 -9.30 -20.00
CA ILE A 141 -3.19 -8.64 -19.42
C ILE A 141 -4.13 -9.67 -18.79
N ASP A 142 -4.34 -10.82 -19.43
CA ASP A 142 -5.17 -11.89 -18.89
C ASP A 142 -4.63 -12.50 -17.58
N PHE A 143 -3.30 -12.51 -17.38
CA PHE A 143 -2.73 -12.89 -16.08
C PHE A 143 -3.17 -11.94 -14.97
N PHE A 144 -3.12 -10.63 -15.24
CA PHE A 144 -3.57 -9.61 -14.28
C PHE A 144 -5.07 -9.71 -14.02
N ARG A 145 -5.89 -9.98 -15.04
CA ARG A 145 -7.34 -10.19 -14.87
C ARG A 145 -7.67 -11.40 -14.01
N LYS A 146 -7.07 -12.55 -14.31
CA LYS A 146 -7.24 -13.78 -13.51
C LYS A 146 -6.78 -13.58 -12.07
N TYR A 147 -5.62 -12.96 -11.89
CA TYR A 147 -5.11 -12.64 -10.56
C TYR A 147 -6.03 -11.69 -9.79
N LEU A 148 -6.57 -10.66 -10.45
CA LEU A 148 -7.48 -9.71 -9.81
C LEU A 148 -8.74 -10.42 -9.29
N ASP A 149 -9.31 -11.32 -10.07
CA ASP A 149 -10.48 -12.12 -9.66
C ASP A 149 -10.19 -12.98 -8.41
N GLU A 150 -9.04 -13.67 -8.40
CA GLU A 150 -8.58 -14.41 -7.22
C GLU A 150 -8.39 -13.49 -6.00
N ARG A 151 -7.82 -12.31 -6.21
CA ARG A 151 -7.58 -11.32 -5.15
C ARG A 151 -8.88 -10.76 -4.59
N LEU A 152 -9.86 -10.48 -5.43
CA LEU A 152 -11.19 -10.02 -5.01
C LEU A 152 -11.92 -11.09 -4.22
N THR A 153 -11.88 -12.34 -4.68
CA THR A 153 -12.44 -13.49 -3.96
C THR A 153 -11.80 -13.66 -2.58
N ALA A 154 -10.48 -13.55 -2.49
CA ALA A 154 -9.76 -13.61 -1.21
C ALA A 154 -10.15 -12.45 -0.28
N ALA A 155 -10.30 -11.24 -0.81
CA ALA A 155 -10.73 -10.07 -0.03
C ALA A 155 -12.17 -10.22 0.49
N GLU A 156 -13.07 -10.75 -0.33
CA GLU A 156 -14.46 -11.04 0.05
C GLU A 156 -14.52 -12.07 1.18
N LEU A 157 -13.74 -13.15 1.07
CA LEU A 157 -13.66 -14.19 2.10
C LEU A 157 -13.13 -13.63 3.43
N LEU A 158 -12.10 -12.78 3.38
CA LEU A 158 -11.54 -12.13 4.56
C LEU A 158 -12.56 -11.19 5.22
N SER A 159 -13.25 -10.37 4.42
CA SER A 159 -14.31 -9.48 4.90
C SER A 159 -15.46 -10.26 5.54
N SER A 160 -15.92 -11.32 4.87
CA SER A 160 -16.99 -12.20 5.36
C SER A 160 -16.61 -12.88 6.67
N ARG A 161 -15.37 -13.37 6.79
CA ARG A 161 -14.85 -13.96 8.03
C ARG A 161 -14.79 -12.92 9.15
N GLN A 162 -14.29 -11.72 8.89
CA GLN A 162 -14.27 -10.63 9.87
C GLN A 162 -15.68 -10.29 10.33
N HIS A 163 -16.64 -10.19 9.40
CA HIS A 163 -18.04 -9.94 9.73
C HIS A 163 -18.64 -11.04 10.60
N GLN A 164 -18.40 -12.33 10.28
CA GLN A 164 -18.84 -13.45 11.09
C GLN A 164 -18.25 -13.43 12.50
N LEU A 165 -16.96 -13.09 12.65
CA LEU A 165 -16.34 -12.93 13.96
C LEU A 165 -17.00 -11.82 14.76
N THR A 166 -17.31 -10.67 14.14
CA THR A 166 -18.04 -9.58 14.82
C THR A 166 -19.47 -9.96 15.20
N LYS A 167 -20.16 -10.77 14.37
CA LYS A 167 -21.52 -11.24 14.65
C LYS A 167 -21.55 -12.29 15.76
N ASN A 168 -20.61 -13.23 15.76
CA ASN A 168 -20.52 -14.26 16.80
C ASN A 168 -20.12 -13.66 18.16
N TRP A 169 -19.32 -12.58 18.15
CA TRP A 169 -19.01 -11.81 19.36
C TRP A 169 -20.26 -11.13 19.95
N THR A 170 -21.21 -10.70 19.13
CA THR A 170 -22.45 -10.04 19.60
C THR A 170 -23.50 -10.97 20.21
N ASP A 171 -23.50 -12.28 19.90
CA ASP A 171 -24.54 -13.18 20.43
C ASP A 171 -24.21 -13.67 21.86
N ALA A 172 -22.96 -14.04 22.15
CA ALA A 172 -22.55 -14.52 23.48
C ALA A 172 -22.35 -13.37 24.48
N ASP A 173 -21.65 -12.31 24.09
CA ASP A 173 -21.49 -11.13 24.95
C ASP A 173 -22.77 -10.29 25.03
N GLY A 174 -23.63 -10.34 24.00
CA GLY A 174 -24.96 -9.73 24.02
C GLY A 174 -25.93 -10.42 24.97
N GLN A 175 -25.95 -11.76 25.02
CA GLN A 175 -26.72 -12.50 26.02
C GLN A 175 -26.21 -12.23 27.44
N ALA A 176 -24.89 -12.26 27.65
CA ALA A 176 -24.28 -11.92 28.94
C ALA A 176 -24.52 -10.44 29.33
N PHE A 177 -24.58 -9.51 28.37
CA PHE A 177 -24.97 -8.12 28.61
C PHE A 177 -26.44 -8.02 29.00
N VAL A 178 -27.35 -8.67 28.28
CA VAL A 178 -28.79 -8.65 28.58
C VAL A 178 -29.06 -9.25 29.96
N GLU A 179 -28.38 -10.33 30.33
CA GLU A 179 -28.48 -10.97 31.65
C GLU A 179 -27.93 -10.08 32.78
N LYS A 180 -26.85 -9.32 32.52
CA LYS A 180 -26.31 -8.35 33.50
C LYS A 180 -27.16 -7.08 33.61
N ALA A 181 -27.69 -6.59 32.50
CA ALA A 181 -28.38 -5.31 32.38
C ALA A 181 -29.87 -5.39 32.71
N TYR A 182 -30.49 -6.57 32.65
CA TYR A 182 -31.92 -6.76 32.88
C TYR A 182 -32.19 -7.96 33.79
N LYS A 183 -33.17 -7.82 34.69
CA LYS A 183 -33.64 -8.88 35.60
C LYS A 183 -35.16 -9.02 35.54
N ARG A 184 -35.71 -10.12 36.04
CA ARG A 184 -37.17 -10.28 36.20
C ARG A 184 -37.62 -9.78 37.56
N ASP A 185 -38.72 -9.04 37.60
CA ASP A 185 -39.37 -8.64 38.85
C ASP A 185 -40.23 -9.76 39.46
N GLN A 186 -40.80 -9.53 40.65
CA GLN A 186 -41.67 -10.49 41.34
C GLN A 186 -42.98 -10.80 40.58
N SER A 187 -43.30 -10.00 39.55
CA SER A 187 -44.46 -10.16 38.66
C SER A 187 -44.09 -10.78 37.31
N GLY A 188 -42.83 -11.19 37.12
CA GLY A 188 -42.31 -11.84 35.91
C GLY A 188 -41.97 -10.90 34.75
N ARG A 189 -42.04 -9.57 34.93
CA ARG A 189 -41.70 -8.59 33.88
C ARG A 189 -40.20 -8.34 33.84
N ILE A 190 -39.67 -8.10 32.63
CA ILE A 190 -38.27 -7.74 32.42
C ILE A 190 -38.09 -6.26 32.80
N VAL A 191 -37.22 -6.01 33.77
CA VAL A 191 -36.89 -4.67 34.28
C VAL A 191 -35.38 -4.46 34.26
N ALA A 192 -34.93 -3.20 34.10
CA ALA A 192 -33.51 -2.87 34.14
C ALA A 192 -32.91 -3.25 35.50
N ASN A 193 -31.70 -3.81 35.50
CA ASN A 193 -30.97 -4.16 36.70
C ASN A 193 -30.39 -2.89 37.37
N PRO A 194 -30.84 -2.49 38.57
CA PRO A 194 -30.36 -1.27 39.24
C PRO A 194 -28.87 -1.29 39.61
N GLU A 195 -28.27 -2.48 39.73
CA GLU A 195 -26.87 -2.66 40.10
C GLU A 195 -25.93 -2.58 38.88
N TYR A 196 -26.48 -2.67 37.66
CA TYR A 196 -25.69 -2.59 36.45
C TYR A 196 -25.29 -1.15 36.15
N LYS A 197 -24.01 -0.84 36.36
CA LYS A 197 -23.38 0.39 35.87
C LYS A 197 -22.67 0.08 34.56
N PRO A 198 -23.06 0.66 33.42
CA PRO A 198 -22.33 0.42 32.18
C PRO A 198 -20.90 0.94 32.34
N GLU A 199 -19.92 0.07 32.10
CA GLU A 199 -18.55 0.54 31.87
C GLU A 199 -18.60 1.52 30.71
N LYS A 200 -18.05 2.72 30.90
CA LYS A 200 -17.90 3.68 29.80
C LYS A 200 -17.04 2.99 28.75
N SER A 201 -17.65 2.58 27.64
CA SER A 201 -16.90 2.03 26.52
C SER A 201 -15.82 3.05 26.16
N LYS A 202 -14.56 2.62 26.13
CA LYS A 202 -13.53 3.40 25.46
C LYS A 202 -14.08 3.62 24.04
N PRO A 203 -14.12 4.86 23.54
CA PRO A 203 -14.65 5.11 22.20
C PRO A 203 -13.98 4.14 21.25
N SER A 204 -14.79 3.39 20.49
CA SER A 204 -14.27 2.50 19.46
C SER A 204 -13.29 3.29 18.62
N GLY A 205 -12.14 2.70 18.27
CA GLY A 205 -11.09 3.37 17.50
C GLY A 205 -11.56 3.99 16.18
N PHE A 206 -12.81 3.73 15.77
CA PHE A 206 -13.48 4.37 14.63
C PHE A 206 -13.94 5.82 14.89
N SER A 207 -13.97 6.29 16.15
CA SER A 207 -14.21 7.69 16.49
C SER A 207 -12.91 8.48 16.76
N GLN A 208 -11.73 7.91 16.53
CA GLN A 208 -10.52 8.71 16.33
C GLN A 208 -10.43 9.17 14.87
N ARG A 209 -11.47 9.87 14.38
CA ARG A 209 -11.23 10.84 13.33
C ARG A 209 -10.48 11.97 14.00
N ASN A 210 -9.17 11.96 13.79
CA ASN A 210 -8.17 12.97 14.09
C ASN A 210 -8.72 14.13 14.90
N SER A 211 -8.30 14.21 16.17
CA SER A 211 -8.61 15.33 17.06
C SER A 211 -8.60 16.63 16.25
N THR A 212 -9.59 17.49 16.43
CA THR A 212 -9.74 18.74 15.67
C THR A 212 -8.47 19.61 15.70
N LYS A 213 -7.56 19.37 16.66
CA LYS A 213 -6.21 19.94 16.75
C LYS A 213 -5.24 19.43 15.67
N GLU A 214 -5.29 18.15 15.32
CA GLU A 214 -4.41 17.53 14.33
C GLU A 214 -4.84 17.90 12.91
N ILE A 215 -6.15 17.93 12.65
CA ILE A 215 -6.69 18.52 11.42
C ILE A 215 -6.35 20.01 11.32
N ARG A 216 -6.40 20.77 12.44
CA ARG A 216 -5.94 22.17 12.47
C ARG A 216 -4.44 22.30 12.24
N ARG A 217 -3.62 21.40 12.79
CA ARG A 217 -2.16 21.39 12.62
C ARG A 217 -1.78 21.05 11.18
N GLN A 218 -2.46 20.08 10.57
CA GLN A 218 -2.32 19.74 9.16
C GLN A 218 -2.73 20.92 8.28
N LYS A 219 -3.89 21.54 8.53
CA LYS A 219 -4.34 22.73 7.80
C LYS A 219 -3.42 23.93 8.01
N LEU A 220 -2.81 24.09 9.19
CA LEU A 220 -1.80 25.14 9.43
C LEU A 220 -0.53 24.85 8.64
N GLN A 221 -0.05 23.60 8.63
CA GLN A 221 1.10 23.17 7.82
C GLN A 221 0.83 23.35 6.33
N ASP A 222 -0.38 23.06 5.86
CA ASP A 222 -0.78 23.29 4.46
C ASP A 222 -0.82 24.79 4.14
N VAL A 223 -1.31 25.64 5.05
CA VAL A 223 -1.31 27.10 4.87
C VAL A 223 0.11 27.69 4.90
N GLU A 224 0.96 27.21 5.80
CA GLU A 224 2.38 27.60 5.87
C GLU A 224 3.14 27.14 4.63
N TYR A 225 2.87 25.92 4.15
CA TYR A 225 3.41 25.40 2.90
C TYR A 225 2.96 26.24 1.71
N MET A 226 1.68 26.61 1.63
CA MET A 226 1.18 27.45 0.53
C MET A 226 1.77 28.87 0.57
N ARG A 227 1.93 29.46 1.76
CA ARG A 227 2.62 30.75 1.92
C ARG A 227 4.12 30.66 1.59
N PHE A 228 4.76 29.55 1.95
CA PHE A 228 6.14 29.26 1.58
C PHE A 228 6.28 29.16 0.06
N MET A 229 5.40 28.41 -0.61
CA MET A 229 5.41 28.24 -2.07
C MET A 229 5.13 29.54 -2.81
N GLU A 230 4.23 30.38 -2.28
CA GLU A 230 3.98 31.72 -2.84
C GLU A 230 5.21 32.63 -2.70
N ARG A 231 5.88 32.59 -1.54
CA ARG A 231 7.12 33.35 -1.31
C ARG A 231 8.27 32.81 -2.16
N PHE A 232 8.38 31.49 -2.29
CA PHE A 232 9.36 30.82 -3.13
C PHE A 232 9.16 31.18 -4.61
N SER A 233 7.91 31.20 -5.08
CA SER A 233 7.59 31.62 -6.45
C SER A 233 7.99 33.07 -6.75
N LYS A 234 7.86 33.97 -5.77
CA LYS A 234 8.14 35.42 -5.93
C LYS A 234 9.58 35.84 -5.59
N ALA A 235 10.35 34.97 -4.94
CA ALA A 235 11.72 35.24 -4.50
C ALA A 235 12.75 35.17 -5.66
N SER A 236 13.86 35.89 -5.53
CA SER A 236 15.01 35.76 -6.43
C SER A 236 15.70 34.40 -6.25
N ASP A 237 16.50 33.94 -7.21
CA ASP A 237 17.09 32.60 -7.14
C ASP A 237 18.01 32.39 -5.92
N ASP A 238 18.73 33.43 -5.48
CA ASP A 238 19.53 33.35 -4.25
C ASP A 238 18.67 33.26 -2.99
N GLU A 239 17.56 34.01 -2.95
CA GLU A 239 16.59 33.95 -1.85
C GLU A 239 15.86 32.59 -1.80
N ARG A 240 15.56 32.00 -2.96
CA ARG A 240 15.00 30.64 -3.07
C ARG A 240 15.95 29.60 -2.50
N ARG A 241 17.25 29.72 -2.78
CA ARG A 241 18.27 28.83 -2.19
C ARG A 241 18.30 28.96 -0.68
N LEU A 242 18.28 30.18 -0.16
CA LEU A 242 18.26 30.43 1.28
C LEU A 242 16.99 29.87 1.95
N LEU A 243 15.81 30.04 1.31
CA LEU A 243 14.53 29.49 1.78
C LEU A 243 14.53 27.96 1.84
N LEU A 244 15.35 27.29 1.02
CA LEU A 244 15.57 25.84 1.03
C LEU A 244 16.71 25.40 1.97
N GLY A 245 17.33 26.33 2.71
CA GLY A 245 18.48 26.05 3.56
C GLY A 245 19.79 25.80 2.81
N LEU A 246 19.85 26.16 1.53
CA LEU A 246 21.03 26.05 0.68
C LEU A 246 21.85 27.35 0.75
N LYS A 247 23.18 27.22 0.67
CA LYS A 247 24.08 28.39 0.61
C LYS A 247 23.85 29.17 -0.71
N PRO A 248 23.93 30.51 -0.68
CA PRO A 248 23.89 31.32 -1.89
C PRO A 248 25.05 30.93 -2.81
N VAL A 249 24.87 31.13 -4.11
CA VAL A 249 25.92 30.84 -5.08
C VAL A 249 27.04 31.86 -4.86
N GLU A 250 28.16 31.42 -4.31
CA GLU A 250 29.37 32.25 -4.33
C GLU A 250 29.78 32.39 -5.79
N GLU A 251 29.84 33.62 -6.30
CA GLU A 251 30.38 33.93 -7.61
C GLU A 251 31.83 33.40 -7.66
N THR A 252 32.00 32.22 -8.25
CA THR A 252 33.33 31.76 -8.61
C THR A 252 33.84 32.67 -9.72
N ASP A 253 34.86 33.45 -9.40
CA ASP A 253 35.67 34.22 -10.35
C ASP A 253 36.01 33.37 -11.58
N ILE A 254 35.27 33.58 -12.66
CA ILE A 254 35.73 33.19 -13.99
C ILE A 254 36.83 34.21 -14.33
N LYS A 255 38.06 33.93 -13.91
CA LYS A 255 39.23 34.52 -14.57
C LYS A 255 39.29 33.92 -15.96
N VAL A 256 38.79 34.70 -16.92
CA VAL A 256 39.14 34.55 -18.32
C VAL A 256 40.57 35.05 -18.46
N ASP A 257 41.52 34.12 -18.52
CA ASP A 257 42.84 34.34 -19.12
C ASP A 257 42.88 33.60 -20.46
#